data_AF-A0A946ZPD9-F1
#
_entry.id   AF-A0A946ZPD9-F1
#
_cell.length_a   1.000
_cell.length_b   1.000
_cell.length_c   1.000
_cell.angle_alpha   90.00
_cell.angle_beta   90.00
_cell.angle_gamma   90.00
#
_symmetry.space_group_name_H-M   'P 1'
#
loop_
_entity.id
_entity.type
_entity.pdbx_description
1 polymer ?
#
loop_
_entity_poly.entity_id
_entity_poly.type
_entity_poly.pdbx_seq_one_letter_code
_entity_poly.pdbx_strand_id
1 'polypeptide(L)'
;LSHESVPNSYYLDEIPEDIDLGQYVLKPLFSFAGKGVNLEPTWELLNAIEDRKNYMLQKKVTYASLVKTNTDKNAKVELRILYVWNEQEGKLKPVVNLTRMGKGPMINVSHLTNDSWIGSSISFFED
;
A
#
# COMPACT_ATOMS: atom_id res chain seq x y z
N LEU A 1 -3.67 15.02 3.50
CA LEU A 1 -4.82 14.12 3.82
C LEU A 1 -4.60 13.49 5.19
N SER A 2 -5.53 13.69 6.13
CA SER A 2 -5.50 13.06 7.46
C SER A 2 -6.86 12.42 7.75
N HIS A 3 -6.84 11.11 7.96
CA HIS A 3 -8.03 10.31 8.27
C HIS A 3 -7.60 9.14 9.15
N GLU A 4 -8.40 8.75 10.13
CA GLU A 4 -8.04 7.72 11.12
C GLU A 4 -7.62 6.39 10.44
N SER A 5 -8.34 5.99 9.40
CA SER A 5 -8.10 4.74 8.66
C SER A 5 -7.13 4.86 7.48
N VAL A 6 -6.54 6.03 7.23
CA VAL A 6 -5.62 6.24 6.10
C VAL A 6 -4.32 6.86 6.60
N PRO A 7 -3.15 6.28 6.29
CA PRO A 7 -1.87 6.86 6.70
C PRO A 7 -1.73 8.31 6.21
N ASN A 8 -1.22 9.17 7.09
CA ASN A 8 -0.98 10.58 6.76
C ASN A 8 -0.20 10.70 5.45
N SER A 9 -0.73 11.53 4.56
CA SER A 9 -0.21 11.68 3.21
C SER A 9 -0.24 13.13 2.75
N TYR A 10 0.73 13.51 1.93
CA TYR A 10 0.90 14.84 1.36
C TYR A 10 1.06 14.72 -0.15
N TYR A 11 0.41 15.60 -0.92
CA TYR A 11 0.84 15.81 -2.30
C TYR A 11 2.25 16.41 -2.28
N LEU A 12 3.07 16.08 -3.28
CA LEU A 12 4.49 16.45 -3.24
C LEU A 12 4.70 17.98 -3.32
N ASP A 13 3.76 18.72 -3.88
CA ASP A 13 3.71 20.19 -3.91
C ASP A 13 3.20 20.83 -2.60
N GLU A 14 2.69 20.05 -1.64
CA GLU A 14 2.14 20.50 -0.37
C GLU A 14 2.90 19.93 0.85
N ILE A 15 4.15 19.48 0.67
CA ILE A 15 4.94 18.84 1.73
C ILE A 15 5.39 19.87 2.79
N PRO A 16 5.33 19.54 4.09
CA PRO A 16 5.97 20.34 5.13
C PRO A 16 7.50 20.32 4.98
N GLU A 17 8.16 21.43 5.33
CA GLU A 17 9.62 21.54 5.23
C GLU A 17 10.37 20.67 6.27
N ASP A 18 9.74 20.37 7.40
CA ASP A 18 10.32 19.69 8.57
C ASP A 18 9.98 18.19 8.65
N ILE A 19 9.50 17.61 7.56
CA ILE A 19 9.11 16.20 7.50
C ILE A 19 10.32 15.25 7.47
N ASP A 20 10.31 14.23 8.32
CA ASP A 20 11.27 13.12 8.25
C ASP A 20 10.91 12.17 7.10
N LEU A 21 11.57 12.33 5.94
CA LEU A 21 11.38 11.48 4.76
C LEU A 21 11.58 9.98 5.04
N GLY A 22 12.37 9.61 6.06
CA GLY A 22 12.58 8.22 6.45
C GLY A 22 11.28 7.52 6.92
N GLN A 23 10.27 8.29 7.31
CA GLN A 23 8.95 7.78 7.68
C GLN A 23 7.97 7.68 6.50
N TYR A 24 8.35 8.04 5.28
CA TYR A 24 7.44 8.15 4.14
C TYR A 24 7.90 7.30 2.96
N VAL A 25 6.94 6.95 2.11
CA VAL A 25 7.16 6.39 0.79
C VAL A 25 6.65 7.36 -0.25
N LEU A 26 7.40 7.52 -1.34
CA LEU A 26 6.97 8.31 -2.49
C LEU A 26 6.18 7.43 -3.45
N LYS A 27 5.01 7.93 -3.87
CA LYS A 27 4.12 7.22 -4.80
C LYS A 27 3.67 8.14 -5.93
N PRO A 28 3.87 7.76 -7.20
CA PRO A 28 3.16 8.38 -8.32
C PRO A 28 1.66 8.05 -8.28
N LEU A 29 0.81 9.07 -8.41
CA LEU A 29 -0.65 8.95 -8.36
C LEU A 29 -1.20 8.08 -9.50
N PHE A 30 -0.59 8.16 -10.67
CA PHE A 30 -1.03 7.46 -11.89
C PHE A 30 -0.09 6.31 -12.27
N SER A 31 0.29 5.49 -11.29
CA SER A 31 1.11 4.29 -11.54
C SER A 31 0.33 3.00 -11.59
N PHE A 32 0.75 2.10 -12.49
CA PHE A 32 0.23 0.74 -12.58
C PHE A 32 1.18 -0.25 -11.90
N ALA A 33 0.62 -1.22 -11.16
CA ALA A 33 1.33 -2.32 -10.51
C ALA A 33 2.47 -1.91 -9.55
N GLY A 34 2.35 -0.75 -8.89
CA GLY A 34 3.35 -0.26 -7.93
C GLY A 34 4.68 0.18 -8.56
N LYS A 35 4.73 0.35 -9.89
CA LYS A 35 5.90 0.91 -10.57
C LYS A 35 6.10 2.37 -10.14
N GLY A 36 7.33 2.71 -9.77
CA GLY A 36 7.70 4.07 -9.36
C GLY A 36 7.45 4.38 -7.87
N VAL A 37 7.02 3.41 -7.07
CA VAL A 37 7.01 3.57 -5.61
C VAL A 37 8.45 3.53 -5.09
N ASN A 38 8.88 4.58 -4.41
CA ASN A 38 10.17 4.62 -3.72
C ASN A 38 9.94 4.51 -2.21
N LEU A 39 10.51 3.47 -1.59
CA LEU A 39 10.37 3.21 -0.15
C LEU A 39 11.29 4.07 0.72
N GLU A 40 12.36 4.62 0.15
CA GLU A 40 13.36 5.42 0.84
C GLU A 40 13.63 6.71 0.03
N PRO A 41 12.64 7.63 -0.05
CA PRO A 41 12.80 8.86 -0.81
C PRO A 41 13.83 9.79 -0.15
N THR A 42 14.57 10.52 -0.98
CA THR A 42 15.53 11.55 -0.54
C THR A 42 15.11 12.91 -1.06
N TRP A 43 15.52 13.99 -0.39
CA TRP A 43 15.26 15.35 -0.85
C TRP A 43 15.79 15.62 -2.25
N GLU A 44 16.97 15.08 -2.59
CA GLU A 44 17.55 15.14 -3.93
C GLU A 44 16.60 14.56 -4.99
N LEU A 45 16.04 13.36 -4.74
CA LEU A 45 15.06 12.73 -5.62
C LEU A 45 13.79 13.57 -5.74
N LEU A 46 13.27 14.08 -4.62
CA LEU A 46 12.05 14.89 -4.62
C LEU A 46 12.23 16.18 -5.42
N ASN A 47 13.38 16.82 -5.31
CA ASN A 47 13.70 18.07 -6.01
C ASN A 47 13.91 17.86 -7.51
N ALA A 48 14.30 16.66 -7.94
CA ALA A 48 14.42 16.30 -9.35
C ALA A 48 13.06 16.01 -10.04
N ILE A 49 11.96 15.91 -9.29
CA ILE A 49 10.63 15.67 -9.85
C ILE A 49 10.02 17.00 -10.31
N GLU A 50 9.82 17.16 -11.61
CA GLU A 50 9.19 18.34 -12.20
C GLU A 50 7.66 18.36 -11.97
N ASP A 51 6.98 17.23 -12.21
CA ASP A 51 5.52 17.14 -12.15
C ASP A 51 5.02 16.75 -10.75
N ARG A 52 5.32 17.58 -9.76
CA ARG A 52 5.12 17.28 -8.32
C ARG A 52 3.67 16.93 -7.97
N LYS A 53 2.68 17.60 -8.57
CA LYS A 53 1.25 17.35 -8.35
C LYS A 53 0.80 15.90 -8.62
N ASN A 54 1.58 15.15 -9.42
CA ASN A 54 1.31 13.76 -9.76
C ASN A 54 2.00 12.75 -8.84
N TYR A 55 2.56 13.23 -7.72
CA TYR A 55 3.21 12.41 -6.71
C TYR A 55 2.66 12.73 -5.32
N MET A 56 2.72 11.75 -4.44
CA MET A 56 2.40 11.89 -3.03
C MET A 56 3.44 11.22 -2.15
N LEU A 57 3.72 11.82 -0.99
CA LEU A 57 4.34 11.15 0.13
C LEU A 57 3.26 10.54 1.01
N GLN A 58 3.42 9.27 1.36
CA GLN A 58 2.54 8.58 2.29
C GLN A 58 3.34 7.99 3.43
N LYS A 59 2.91 8.19 4.67
CA LYS A 59 3.57 7.60 5.84
C LYS A 59 3.66 6.08 5.70
N LYS A 60 4.83 5.52 6.00
CA LYS A 60 5.12 4.09 5.99
C LYS A 60 4.13 3.37 6.92
N VAL A 61 3.67 2.22 6.46
CA VAL A 61 2.83 1.31 7.24
C VAL A 61 3.63 0.05 7.53
N THR A 62 3.72 -0.29 8.80
CA THR A 62 4.30 -1.56 9.24
C THR A 62 3.23 -2.64 9.17
N TYR A 63 3.34 -3.52 8.18
CA TYR A 63 2.48 -4.70 8.08
C TYR A 63 2.79 -5.68 9.22
N ALA A 64 1.74 -6.10 9.93
CA ALA A 64 1.86 -7.13 10.95
C ALA A 64 2.09 -8.51 10.33
N SER A 65 3.07 -9.25 10.85
CA SER A 65 3.41 -10.61 10.40
C SER A 65 2.55 -11.65 11.13
N LEU A 66 1.27 -11.71 10.76
CA LEU A 66 0.23 -12.43 11.53
C LEU A 66 0.03 -13.88 11.10
N VAL A 67 0.28 -14.21 9.83
CA VAL A 67 0.04 -15.57 9.32
C VAL A 67 1.24 -16.43 9.68
N LYS A 68 1.07 -17.31 10.66
CA LYS A 68 2.08 -18.28 11.06
C LYS A 68 2.38 -19.22 9.89
N THR A 69 3.67 -19.41 9.62
CA THR A 69 4.12 -20.33 8.58
C THR A 69 4.99 -21.42 9.19
N ASN A 70 5.30 -22.46 8.42
CA ASN A 70 6.27 -23.49 8.79
C ASN A 70 7.73 -23.07 8.51
N THR A 71 8.00 -21.76 8.44
CA THR A 71 9.33 -21.18 8.22
C THR A 71 9.60 -20.12 9.28
N ASP A 72 10.84 -19.65 9.39
CA ASP A 72 11.24 -18.62 10.36
C ASP A 72 10.50 -17.29 10.19
N LYS A 73 9.92 -17.05 9.00
CA LYS A 73 9.23 -15.80 8.67
C LYS A 73 7.74 -16.02 8.52
N ASN A 74 6.94 -15.41 9.39
CA ASN A 74 5.50 -15.32 9.22
C ASN A 74 5.14 -14.45 8.01
N ALA A 75 4.01 -14.76 7.37
CA ALA A 75 3.49 -13.98 6.26
C ALA A 75 2.66 -12.78 6.78
N LYS A 76 2.73 -11.70 6.01
CA LYS A 76 1.93 -10.48 6.17
C LYS A 76 0.75 -10.55 5.22
N VAL A 77 -0.30 -9.79 5.52
CA VAL A 77 -1.55 -9.78 4.75
C VAL A 77 -1.91 -8.36 4.31
N GLU A 78 -2.33 -8.23 3.07
CA GLU A 78 -3.08 -7.09 2.54
C GLU A 78 -4.47 -7.59 2.14
N LEU A 79 -5.52 -6.95 2.63
CA LEU A 79 -6.90 -7.21 2.22
C LEU A 79 -7.34 -6.14 1.23
N ARG A 80 -7.76 -6.56 0.03
CA ARG A 80 -8.39 -5.69 -0.96
C ARG A 80 -9.87 -6.01 -1.05
N ILE A 81 -10.70 -4.98 -1.14
CA ILE A 81 -12.15 -5.15 -1.23
C ILE A 81 -12.60 -4.40 -2.49
N LEU A 82 -13.27 -5.11 -3.39
CA LEU A 82 -13.93 -4.49 -4.52
C LEU A 82 -15.30 -3.98 -4.08
N TYR A 83 -15.54 -2.70 -4.30
CA TYR A 83 -16.85 -2.09 -4.14
C TYR A 83 -17.47 -1.81 -5.52
N VAL A 84 -18.77 -2.04 -5.65
CA VAL A 84 -19.56 -1.69 -6.83
C VAL A 84 -20.68 -0.74 -6.40
N TRP A 85 -20.95 0.28 -7.21
CA TRP A 85 -22.10 1.17 -7.00
C TRP A 85 -23.41 0.40 -7.23
N ASN A 86 -24.28 0.36 -6.22
CA ASN A 86 -25.59 -0.24 -6.33
C ASN A 86 -26.63 0.88 -6.56
N GLU A 87 -27.17 0.95 -7.78
CA GLU A 87 -28.15 1.97 -8.17
C GLU A 87 -29.45 1.90 -7.35
N GLN A 88 -29.90 0.70 -6.96
CA GLN A 88 -31.16 0.52 -6.23
C GLN A 88 -31.06 1.05 -4.79
N GLU A 89 -29.90 0.89 -4.16
CA GLU A 89 -29.67 1.32 -2.78
C GLU A 89 -28.92 2.65 -2.66
N GLY A 90 -28.48 3.23 -3.78
CA GLY A 90 -27.75 4.50 -3.81
C GLY A 90 -26.45 4.49 -3.00
N LYS A 91 -25.76 3.34 -2.91
CA LYS A 91 -24.52 3.19 -2.13
C LYS A 91 -23.55 2.17 -2.71
N LEU A 92 -22.28 2.31 -2.35
CA LEU A 92 -21.24 1.32 -2.63
C LEU A 92 -21.47 0.05 -1.82
N LYS A 93 -21.42 -1.11 -2.48
CA LYS A 93 -21.48 -2.42 -1.84
C LYS A 93 -20.18 -3.21 -2.04
N PRO A 94 -19.62 -3.82 -0.99
CA PRO A 94 -18.53 -4.77 -1.16
C PRO A 94 -19.06 -6.02 -1.87
N VAL A 95 -18.39 -6.47 -2.92
CA VAL A 95 -18.83 -7.64 -3.72
C VAL A 95 -17.87 -8.81 -3.63
N VAL A 96 -16.56 -8.56 -3.49
CA VAL A 96 -15.55 -9.59 -3.32
C VAL A 96 -14.35 -9.01 -2.59
N ASN A 97 -13.67 -9.86 -1.82
CA ASN A 97 -12.38 -9.53 -1.25
C ASN A 97 -11.26 -10.37 -1.89
N LEU A 98 -10.06 -9.82 -1.86
CA LEU A 98 -8.83 -10.47 -2.30
C LEU A 98 -7.77 -10.29 -1.21
N THR A 99 -7.37 -11.40 -0.62
CA THR A 99 -6.33 -11.47 0.39
C THR A 99 -5.01 -11.76 -0.27
N ARG A 100 -4.03 -10.87 -0.10
CA ARG A 100 -2.69 -11.01 -0.65
C ARG A 100 -1.69 -11.23 0.47
N MET A 101 -0.89 -12.26 0.32
CA MET A 101 0.12 -12.67 1.29
C MET A 101 1.52 -12.46 0.74
N GLY A 102 2.41 -11.96 1.60
CA GLY A 102 3.83 -11.79 1.27
C GLY A 102 4.68 -11.72 2.53
N LYS A 103 5.99 -12.00 2.39
CA LYS A 103 6.97 -11.91 3.48
C LYS A 103 7.90 -10.70 3.38
N GLY A 104 7.90 -10.03 2.24
CA GLY A 104 8.74 -8.87 1.96
C GLY A 104 8.29 -7.57 2.65
N PRO A 105 9.05 -6.48 2.44
CA PRO A 105 8.65 -5.13 2.86
C PRO A 105 7.50 -4.57 2.00
N MET A 106 7.35 -5.04 0.76
CA MET A 106 6.28 -4.65 -0.16
C MET A 106 5.46 -5.89 -0.56
N ILE A 107 4.12 -5.80 -0.47
CA ILE A 107 3.21 -6.82 -0.99
C ILE A 107 2.94 -6.52 -2.47
N ASN A 108 3.94 -6.76 -3.32
CA ASN A 108 3.82 -6.63 -4.78
C ASN A 108 4.06 -7.98 -5.47
N VAL A 109 3.51 -8.14 -6.67
CA VAL A 109 3.58 -9.33 -7.52
C VAL A 109 4.92 -9.47 -8.27
N SER A 110 5.81 -8.49 -8.18
CA SER A 110 6.94 -8.33 -9.13
C SER A 110 8.27 -8.95 -8.75
N HIS A 111 8.33 -9.81 -7.73
CA HIS A 111 9.57 -10.49 -7.37
C HIS A 111 9.32 -11.99 -7.24
N LEU A 112 10.00 -12.78 -8.06
CA LEU A 112 10.12 -14.22 -7.86
C LEU A 112 10.88 -14.43 -6.55
N THR A 113 10.17 -14.87 -5.52
CA THR A 113 10.80 -15.35 -4.29
C THR A 113 10.51 -16.84 -4.16
N ASN A 114 11.49 -17.60 -3.65
CA ASN A 114 11.29 -19.01 -3.31
C ASN A 114 10.60 -19.17 -1.94
N ASP A 115 9.88 -18.15 -1.48
CA ASP A 115 9.20 -18.18 -0.19
C ASP A 115 7.90 -18.98 -0.30
N SER A 116 7.65 -19.87 0.65
CA SER A 116 6.35 -20.49 0.86
C SER A 116 5.38 -19.51 1.56
N TRP A 117 4.07 -19.77 1.50
CA TRP A 117 3.03 -18.94 2.12
C TRP A 117 2.97 -17.49 1.59
N ILE A 118 3.20 -17.35 0.28
CA ILE A 118 2.97 -16.11 -0.49
C ILE A 118 1.90 -16.40 -1.54
N GLY A 119 1.18 -15.38 -2.00
CA GLY A 119 0.18 -15.54 -3.05
C GLY A 119 -1.10 -14.74 -2.80
N SER A 120 -2.19 -15.14 -3.44
CA SER A 120 -3.50 -14.50 -3.29
C SER A 120 -4.59 -15.54 -3.02
N SER A 121 -5.58 -15.19 -2.21
CA SER A 121 -6.73 -16.01 -1.83
C SER A 121 -7.97 -15.15 -1.57
N ILE A 122 -9.09 -15.77 -1.23
CA ILE A 122 -10.25 -15.10 -0.62
C ILE A 122 -10.19 -15.24 0.91
N SER A 123 -10.66 -14.24 1.63
CA SER A 123 -10.90 -14.30 3.07
C SER A 123 -12.36 -14.60 3.38
N PHE A 124 -12.55 -15.46 4.38
CA PHE A 124 -13.83 -15.69 5.04
C PHE A 124 -13.90 -14.84 6.30
N PHE A 125 -15.10 -14.44 6.67
CA PHE A 125 -15.40 -13.69 7.88
C PHE A 125 -16.27 -14.57 8.77
N GLU A 126 -16.04 -14.52 10.08
CA GLU A 126 -16.93 -15.14 11.07
C GLU A 126 -18.15 -14.23 11.27
N ASP A 127 -19.28 -14.84 11.65
CA ASP A 127 -20.53 -14.15 11.97
C ASP A 127 -20.47 -13.37 13.29
#